data_AF-A0A350YAZ0-F1
#
_entry.id   AF-A0A350YAZ0-F1
#
_cell.length_a   1.000
_cell.length_b   1.000
_cell.length_c   1.000
_cell.angle_alpha   90.00
_cell.angle_beta   90.00
_cell.angle_gamma   90.00
#
_symmetry.space_group_name_H-M   'P 1'
#
loop_
_entity.id
_entity.type
_entity.pdbx_description
1 polymer ?
#
loop_
_entity_poly.entity_id
_entity_poly.type
_entity_poly.pdbx_seq_one_letter_code
_entity_poly.pdbx_strand_id
1 'polypeptide(L)'
;MTSRLLVLASSLVFTGGLVLPPWTSVVASSAVGQTLTDPLVSQLNSSDRAQLPVLPSGETLDFNTPPPNPVDLYVPVPPLGYPEQAPQGLSPDQFNDYVLGIGDSIGVTVERFPDLNFQATIDLQGNISVPLVGKLQVLGLTPEAVQDILTERFNEFVVNPKVTVVLAGTRPATITITGEVVRPGYYSLAPGSQVIAALQAAGGVTNTGDLRTVVVRRRSPDGNSILEQQVDLFNPLQNASALPDDLRLRDGDAVVVLKLETGTATDYDQTLVARSTLAQPTLTIRVLSYPTGRIGNLNLPNGSTFIDALTSLAPSLEEANLREIAVMRFDPERGQVVTQKINGKRVLLGDISQNIPLQDEDVIVVGRSLLAKVEYALSFITRPFSDFLGFRNFFDNLGDVFGSGDDSSGSNRN
;
A
#
# COMPACT_ATOMS: atom_id res chain seq x y z
N MET A 1 25.19 34.86 -39.44
CA MET A 1 24.24 34.90 -38.30
C MET A 1 24.42 33.59 -37.53
N THR A 2 25.36 33.53 -36.57
CA THR A 2 25.09 33.51 -35.10
C THR A 2 24.16 32.34 -34.71
N SER A 3 24.51 31.30 -33.92
CA SER A 3 25.33 31.26 -32.69
C SER A 3 25.67 29.84 -32.21
N ARG A 4 26.89 29.69 -31.67
CA ARG A 4 27.35 29.02 -30.42
C ARG A 4 26.99 27.54 -30.10
N LEU A 5 28.04 26.72 -29.91
CA LEU A 5 28.18 25.90 -28.69
C LEU A 5 29.66 25.87 -28.25
N LEU A 6 29.88 26.13 -26.95
CA LEU A 6 31.16 26.28 -26.26
C LEU A 6 31.50 24.98 -25.48
N VAL A 7 32.78 24.82 -25.20
CA VAL A 7 33.49 23.64 -24.68
C VAL A 7 33.74 23.76 -23.15
N LEU A 8 34.02 22.61 -22.50
CA LEU A 8 34.94 22.33 -21.36
C LEU A 8 34.34 21.92 -20.00
N ALA A 9 34.53 20.61 -19.73
CA ALA A 9 35.30 19.98 -18.65
C ALA A 9 35.16 20.44 -17.19
N SER A 10 35.07 19.44 -16.30
CA SER A 10 35.77 19.44 -15.01
C SER A 10 36.05 18.00 -14.55
N SER A 11 37.34 17.72 -14.34
CA SER A 11 37.88 16.52 -13.72
C SER A 11 37.86 16.66 -12.19
N LEU A 12 37.69 15.56 -11.47
CA LEU A 12 38.32 15.41 -10.16
C LEU A 12 38.83 13.98 -10.00
N VAL A 13 40.15 13.89 -9.82
CA VAL A 13 40.92 12.70 -9.49
C VAL A 13 40.96 12.59 -7.97
N PHE A 14 40.71 11.40 -7.42
CA PHE A 14 41.29 11.03 -6.13
C PHE A 14 41.78 9.58 -6.18
N THR A 15 43.10 9.47 -6.06
CA THR A 15 43.91 8.26 -5.91
C THR A 15 43.72 7.63 -4.53
N GLY A 16 43.60 6.31 -4.46
CA GLY A 16 43.66 5.55 -3.21
C GLY A 16 43.46 4.06 -3.44
N GLY A 17 44.55 3.34 -3.68
CA GLY A 17 44.53 1.88 -3.73
C GLY A 17 44.41 1.30 -2.32
N LEU A 18 43.51 0.32 -2.15
CA LEU A 18 43.54 -0.60 -1.03
C LEU A 18 43.27 -2.02 -1.54
N VAL A 19 44.28 -2.87 -1.35
CA VAL A 19 44.25 -4.31 -1.59
C VAL A 19 43.50 -4.96 -0.43
N LEU A 20 42.43 -5.71 -0.72
CA LEU A 20 41.69 -6.50 0.28
C LEU A 20 42.22 -7.94 0.31
N PRO A 21 42.52 -8.53 1.50
CA PRO A 21 42.80 -9.96 1.61
C PRO A 21 41.51 -10.80 1.72
N PRO A 22 41.56 -12.09 1.35
CA PRO A 22 40.41 -13.00 1.45
C PRO A 22 40.14 -13.37 2.91
N TRP A 23 38.86 -13.46 3.25
CA TRP A 23 38.36 -13.74 4.59
C TRP A 23 38.67 -15.18 5.00
N THR A 24 39.35 -15.36 6.13
CA THR A 24 39.45 -16.62 6.87
C THR A 24 38.24 -16.80 7.76
N SER A 25 37.61 -17.96 7.64
CA SER A 25 36.56 -18.46 8.53
C SER A 25 37.06 -18.56 9.97
N VAL A 26 36.35 -17.97 10.93
CA VAL A 26 36.57 -18.22 12.36
C VAL A 26 35.35 -18.96 12.91
N VAL A 27 35.63 -20.18 13.35
CA VAL A 27 34.76 -21.07 14.13
C VAL A 27 34.60 -20.46 15.53
N ALA A 28 33.36 -20.29 16.00
CA ALA A 28 33.09 -19.95 17.38
C ALA A 28 33.27 -21.20 18.26
N SER A 29 34.29 -21.19 19.13
CA SER A 29 34.46 -22.16 20.22
C SER A 29 34.24 -21.49 21.58
N SER A 30 33.51 -22.19 22.43
CA SER A 30 33.19 -21.95 23.83
C SER A 30 34.38 -21.65 24.77
N ALA A 31 34.16 -20.72 25.73
CA ALA A 31 34.77 -20.67 27.07
C ALA A 31 33.88 -19.74 27.93
N VAL A 32 33.16 -20.17 28.98
CA VAL A 32 33.59 -20.60 30.32
C VAL A 32 34.51 -19.61 31.04
N GLY A 33 33.89 -18.81 31.91
CA GLY A 33 34.33 -18.40 33.25
C GLY A 33 35.59 -17.56 33.39
N GLN A 34 35.45 -16.29 33.81
CA GLN A 34 36.29 -15.68 34.84
C GLN A 34 35.53 -14.59 35.62
N THR A 35 35.60 -14.71 36.93
CA THR A 35 35.23 -13.74 37.98
C THR A 35 36.15 -12.53 37.96
N LEU A 36 35.57 -11.33 38.00
CA LEU A 36 36.27 -10.11 38.40
C LEU A 36 35.57 -9.54 39.64
N THR A 37 36.27 -9.64 40.75
CA THR A 37 36.06 -8.91 42.00
C THR A 37 36.54 -7.46 41.81
N ASP A 38 35.70 -6.48 42.12
CA ASP A 38 36.16 -5.12 42.40
C ASP A 38 35.32 -4.50 43.54
N PRO A 39 35.93 -3.83 44.54
CA PRO A 39 35.27 -3.45 45.77
C PRO A 39 34.86 -1.97 45.74
N LEU A 40 33.58 -1.71 45.55
CA LEU A 40 32.99 -0.40 45.88
C LEU A 40 31.62 -0.62 46.53
N VAL A 41 31.67 -1.05 47.80
CA VAL A 41 30.55 -0.93 48.74
C VAL A 41 30.86 0.24 49.66
N SER A 42 30.26 1.39 49.39
CA SER A 42 29.81 2.29 50.44
C SER A 42 28.97 3.39 49.79
N GLN A 43 27.83 3.69 50.42
CA GLN A 43 26.85 4.72 50.06
C GLN A 43 25.73 4.24 49.13
N LEU A 44 24.76 3.53 49.69
CA LEU A 44 23.34 3.89 49.51
C LEU A 44 22.61 3.62 50.83
N ASN A 45 21.87 4.64 51.26
CA ASN A 45 21.28 4.78 52.58
C ASN A 45 20.19 3.73 52.86
N SER A 46 20.13 3.37 54.12
CA SER A 46 19.10 2.57 54.78
C SER A 46 17.78 3.32 54.89
N SER A 47 16.91 3.18 53.88
CA SER A 47 15.47 3.45 54.01
C SER A 47 14.76 3.04 52.71
N ASP A 48 14.59 1.73 52.52
CA ASP A 48 13.47 1.11 51.79
C ASP A 48 13.70 -0.42 51.75
N ARG A 49 13.49 -1.06 52.90
CA ARG A 49 13.29 -2.52 52.94
C ARG A 49 11.83 -2.78 52.57
N ALA A 50 11.57 -3.01 51.29
CA ALA A 50 10.32 -3.66 50.88
C ALA A 50 10.21 -5.01 51.60
N GLN A 51 9.14 -5.19 52.37
CA GLN A 51 8.79 -6.46 53.00
C GLN A 51 8.61 -7.52 51.91
N LEU A 52 9.40 -8.60 51.99
CA LEU A 52 9.16 -9.81 51.22
C LEU A 52 7.82 -10.42 51.67
N PRO A 53 6.95 -10.91 50.77
CA PRO A 53 5.71 -11.55 51.17
C PRO A 53 6.01 -12.86 51.91
N VAL A 54 5.32 -13.08 53.02
CA VAL A 54 5.30 -14.38 53.70
C VAL A 54 4.44 -15.33 52.87
N LEU A 55 5.03 -16.44 52.41
CA LEU A 55 4.29 -17.51 51.75
C LEU A 55 3.41 -18.25 52.78
N PRO A 56 2.12 -18.53 52.49
CA PRO A 56 1.31 -19.35 53.37
C PRO A 56 1.85 -20.78 53.38
N SER A 57 2.14 -21.29 54.57
CA SER A 57 2.51 -22.68 54.80
C SER A 57 1.26 -23.56 54.86
N GLY A 58 1.11 -24.46 53.88
CA GLY A 58 0.19 -25.59 53.96
C GLY A 58 -0.69 -25.78 52.73
N GLU A 59 -0.12 -26.32 51.65
CA GLU A 59 -0.90 -27.00 50.63
C GLU A 59 -0.04 -28.13 50.04
N THR A 60 -0.43 -29.38 50.28
CA THR A 60 0.21 -30.54 49.67
C THR A 60 -0.22 -30.59 48.21
N LEU A 61 0.72 -30.41 47.28
CA LEU A 61 0.49 -30.54 45.85
C LEU A 61 0.11 -32.00 45.52
N ASP A 62 -1.16 -32.22 45.18
CA ASP A 62 -1.61 -33.46 44.53
C ASP A 62 -1.20 -33.41 43.06
N PHE A 63 -0.29 -34.29 42.64
CA PHE A 63 0.24 -34.35 41.27
C PHE A 63 -0.66 -35.12 40.30
N ASN A 64 -1.86 -35.56 40.71
CA ASN A 64 -2.71 -36.43 39.90
C ASN A 64 -4.02 -35.78 39.40
N THR A 65 -4.18 -34.46 39.54
CA THR A 65 -5.22 -33.70 38.83
C THR A 65 -4.61 -32.95 37.64
N PRO A 66 -5.18 -33.06 36.42
CA PRO A 66 -4.73 -32.21 35.31
C PRO A 66 -4.94 -30.74 35.68
N PRO A 67 -4.01 -29.84 35.33
CA PRO A 67 -4.15 -28.43 35.66
C PRO A 67 -5.44 -27.86 35.03
N PRO A 68 -6.17 -26.97 35.74
CA PRO A 68 -7.28 -26.26 35.12
C PRO A 68 -6.75 -25.44 33.94
N ASN A 69 -7.50 -25.45 32.83
CA ASN A 69 -7.18 -24.62 31.66
C ASN A 69 -6.92 -23.18 32.10
N PRO A 70 -5.79 -22.56 31.70
CA PRO A 70 -5.61 -21.13 31.91
C PRO A 70 -6.66 -20.42 31.04
N VAL A 71 -7.67 -19.88 31.69
CA VAL A 71 -8.53 -18.87 31.08
C VAL A 71 -7.67 -17.61 30.99
N ASP A 72 -7.32 -17.21 29.77
CA ASP A 72 -6.56 -16.01 29.48
C ASP A 72 -7.26 -14.77 30.05
N LEU A 73 -6.85 -14.32 31.22
CA LEU A 73 -7.07 -12.94 31.66
C LEU A 73 -5.94 -12.07 31.09
N TYR A 74 -5.94 -11.92 29.77
CA TYR A 74 -5.19 -10.84 29.14
C TYR A 74 -5.96 -9.54 29.37
N VAL A 75 -5.58 -8.78 30.39
CA VAL A 75 -5.96 -7.37 30.52
C VAL A 75 -4.87 -6.57 29.81
N PRO A 76 -5.12 -6.01 28.62
CA PRO A 76 -4.13 -5.13 27.99
C PRO A 76 -3.91 -3.92 28.89
N VAL A 77 -2.67 -3.74 29.34
CA VAL A 77 -2.25 -2.50 29.98
C VAL A 77 -2.00 -1.50 28.84
N PRO A 78 -2.78 -0.41 28.73
CA PRO A 78 -2.53 0.59 27.69
C PRO A 78 -1.15 1.24 27.89
N PRO A 79 -0.44 1.60 26.82
CA PRO A 79 0.84 2.28 26.92
C PRO A 79 0.70 3.59 27.70
N LEU A 80 1.62 3.80 28.66
CA LEU A 80 1.64 4.98 29.54
C LEU A 80 1.70 6.27 28.70
N GLY A 81 0.62 7.05 28.74
CA GLY A 81 0.57 8.40 28.14
C GLY A 81 -0.77 8.81 27.52
N TYR A 82 -1.72 7.90 27.35
CA TYR A 82 -3.06 8.23 26.86
C TYR A 82 -4.03 8.41 28.03
N PRO A 83 -4.88 9.45 28.06
CA PRO A 83 -5.94 9.52 29.04
C PRO A 83 -6.86 8.30 28.87
N GLU A 84 -7.02 7.53 29.95
CA GLU A 84 -7.81 6.28 30.04
C GLU A 84 -9.32 6.49 29.92
N GLN A 85 -9.73 7.68 29.45
CA GLN A 85 -11.10 8.02 29.12
C GLN A 85 -11.08 8.67 27.75
N ALA A 86 -11.50 7.91 26.73
CA ALA A 86 -12.08 8.51 25.55
C ALA A 86 -13.16 9.50 26.03
N PRO A 87 -13.24 10.73 25.50
CA PRO A 87 -14.32 11.66 25.83
C PRO A 87 -15.65 10.92 25.74
N GLN A 88 -16.32 10.76 26.88
CA GLN A 88 -17.66 10.19 26.92
C GLN A 88 -18.59 11.09 26.10
N GLY A 89 -19.08 10.55 24.99
CA GLY A 89 -20.30 10.99 24.33
C GLY A 89 -20.15 12.21 23.44
N LEU A 90 -19.83 11.97 22.18
CA LEU A 90 -20.52 12.67 21.10
C LEU A 90 -21.57 11.69 20.57
N SER A 91 -22.82 12.12 20.50
CA SER A 91 -23.86 11.32 19.83
C SER A 91 -23.44 11.05 18.38
N PRO A 92 -23.76 9.88 17.80
CA PRO A 92 -23.55 9.60 16.37
C PRO A 92 -24.05 10.73 15.45
N ASP A 93 -25.07 11.46 15.90
CA ASP A 93 -25.66 12.61 15.21
C ASP A 93 -24.63 13.74 14.94
N GLN A 94 -23.65 13.95 15.81
CA GLN A 94 -22.62 14.99 15.60
C GLN A 94 -21.66 14.69 14.45
N PHE A 95 -21.59 13.44 13.97
CA PHE A 95 -20.85 13.06 12.76
C PHE A 95 -21.65 13.25 11.48
N ASN A 96 -22.99 13.33 11.57
CA ASN A 96 -23.88 13.33 10.42
C ASN A 96 -24.42 14.72 10.03
N ASP A 97 -24.41 15.69 10.94
CA ASP A 97 -24.92 17.03 10.61
C ASP A 97 -23.98 17.78 9.66
N TYR A 98 -24.54 18.28 8.56
CA TYR A 98 -23.79 19.11 7.63
C TYR A 98 -23.59 20.50 8.21
N VAL A 99 -22.33 20.95 8.25
CA VAL A 99 -21.96 22.27 8.73
C VAL A 99 -21.50 23.13 7.57
N LEU A 100 -22.04 24.33 7.47
CA LEU A 100 -21.75 25.27 6.40
C LEU A 100 -20.29 25.76 6.45
N GLY A 101 -19.63 25.68 5.29
CA GLY A 101 -18.27 26.12 5.07
C GLY A 101 -18.16 27.24 4.01
N ILE A 102 -17.07 28.00 4.06
CA ILE A 102 -16.64 28.93 3.00
C ILE A 102 -16.78 28.29 1.61
N GLY A 103 -17.46 28.96 0.68
CA GLY A 103 -17.68 28.46 -0.68
C GLY A 103 -18.93 27.60 -0.88
N ASP A 104 -19.65 27.22 0.17
CA ASP A 104 -20.97 26.61 0.03
C ASP A 104 -21.99 27.64 -0.46
N SER A 105 -23.03 27.18 -1.14
CA SER A 105 -24.15 27.99 -1.61
C SER A 105 -25.44 27.53 -0.97
N ILE A 106 -26.22 28.45 -0.41
CA ILE A 106 -27.55 28.18 0.12
C ILE A 106 -28.61 28.88 -0.73
N GLY A 107 -29.75 28.22 -0.90
CA GLY A 107 -30.96 28.79 -1.43
C GLY A 107 -31.92 29.10 -0.29
N VAL A 108 -32.41 30.32 -0.23
CA VAL A 108 -33.37 30.76 0.77
C VAL A 108 -34.69 31.08 0.08
N THR A 109 -35.75 30.44 0.54
CA THR A 109 -37.11 30.70 0.08
C THR A 109 -37.95 31.20 1.25
N VAL A 110 -38.64 32.32 1.06
CA VAL A 110 -39.55 32.88 2.05
C VAL A 110 -40.98 32.77 1.52
N GLU A 111 -41.80 31.95 2.17
CA GLU A 111 -43.17 31.70 1.75
C GLU A 111 -43.98 33.01 1.76
N ARG A 112 -44.76 33.25 0.69
CA ARG A 112 -45.56 34.49 0.47
C ARG A 112 -44.75 35.77 0.22
N PHE A 113 -43.42 35.70 0.21
CA PHE A 113 -42.55 36.86 -0.02
C PHE A 113 -41.45 36.53 -1.06
N PRO A 114 -41.81 36.34 -2.35
CA PRO A 114 -40.86 35.92 -3.38
C PRO A 114 -39.73 36.93 -3.61
N ASP A 115 -39.95 38.20 -3.30
CA ASP A 115 -38.94 39.26 -3.41
C ASP A 115 -37.80 39.11 -2.37
N LEU A 116 -38.01 38.28 -1.33
CA LEU A 116 -37.02 37.91 -0.34
C LEU A 116 -36.36 36.56 -0.62
N ASN A 117 -36.67 35.92 -1.76
CA ASN A 117 -35.99 34.72 -2.18
C ASN A 117 -34.63 35.09 -2.76
N PHE A 118 -33.58 34.41 -2.32
CA PHE A 118 -32.24 34.62 -2.84
C PHE A 118 -31.41 33.36 -2.76
N GLN A 119 -30.36 33.33 -3.57
CA GLN A 119 -29.30 32.35 -3.45
C GLN A 119 -28.02 33.10 -3.11
N ALA A 120 -27.29 32.63 -2.11
CA ALA A 120 -26.04 33.24 -1.67
C ALA A 120 -24.95 32.20 -1.50
N THR A 121 -23.72 32.58 -1.83
CA THR A 121 -22.52 31.81 -1.56
C THR A 121 -21.80 32.40 -0.36
N ILE A 122 -21.29 31.53 0.51
CA ILE A 122 -20.54 31.92 1.71
C ILE A 122 -19.18 32.47 1.29
N ASP A 123 -18.91 33.73 1.64
CA ASP A 123 -17.66 34.41 1.32
C ASP A 123 -16.47 33.93 2.17
N LEU A 124 -15.27 34.43 1.87
CA LEU A 124 -14.03 34.08 2.59
C LEU A 124 -14.03 34.50 4.06
N GLN A 125 -14.91 35.42 4.45
CA GLN A 125 -15.11 35.86 5.83
C GLN A 125 -16.18 35.02 6.54
N GLY A 126 -16.83 34.09 5.85
CA GLY A 126 -17.87 33.23 6.41
C GLY A 126 -19.26 33.88 6.43
N ASN A 127 -19.48 34.92 5.62
CA ASN A 127 -20.74 35.66 5.55
C ASN A 127 -21.52 35.36 4.28
N ILE A 128 -22.83 35.62 4.34
CA ILE A 128 -23.72 35.71 3.18
C ILE A 128 -24.35 37.11 3.11
N SER A 129 -24.72 37.54 1.91
CA SER A 129 -25.47 38.77 1.69
C SER A 129 -26.96 38.46 1.67
N VAL A 130 -27.68 38.98 2.65
CA VAL A 130 -29.12 38.76 2.85
C VAL A 130 -29.87 40.05 2.50
N PRO A 131 -30.91 40.01 1.65
CA PRO A 131 -31.76 41.17 1.37
C PRO A 131 -32.33 41.78 2.66
N LEU A 132 -32.37 43.11 2.76
CA LEU A 132 -32.86 43.88 3.93
C LEU A 132 -32.04 43.74 5.24
N VAL A 133 -31.42 42.59 5.49
CA VAL A 133 -30.62 42.31 6.70
C VAL A 133 -29.14 42.69 6.52
N GLY A 134 -28.61 42.57 5.30
CA GLY A 134 -27.20 42.83 5.01
C GLY A 134 -26.31 41.59 5.21
N LYS A 135 -25.13 41.75 5.82
CA LYS A 135 -24.20 40.63 6.00
C LYS A 135 -24.59 39.77 7.20
N LEU A 136 -24.67 38.46 6.99
CA LEU A 136 -24.94 37.48 8.04
C LEU A 136 -23.82 36.43 8.12
N GLN A 137 -23.23 36.24 9.30
CA GLN A 137 -22.23 35.20 9.54
C GLN A 137 -22.92 33.83 9.64
N VAL A 138 -22.47 32.86 8.83
CA VAL A 138 -23.07 31.51 8.75
C VAL A 138 -22.04 30.38 8.84
N LEU A 139 -20.74 30.70 8.83
CA LEU A 139 -19.67 29.72 8.96
C LEU A 139 -19.82 28.91 10.26
N GLY A 140 -19.79 27.58 10.14
CA GLY A 140 -19.89 26.70 11.30
C GLY A 140 -21.33 26.42 11.77
N LEU A 141 -22.35 26.96 11.09
CA LEU A 141 -23.75 26.71 11.40
C LEU A 141 -24.35 25.61 10.53
N THR A 142 -25.39 24.94 11.02
CA THR A 142 -26.22 24.06 10.20
C THR A 142 -27.22 24.88 9.37
N PRO A 143 -27.72 24.37 8.23
CA PRO A 143 -28.77 25.04 7.46
C PRO A 143 -30.02 25.38 8.29
N GLU A 144 -30.36 24.52 9.25
CA GLU A 144 -31.48 24.70 10.18
C GLU A 144 -31.23 25.87 11.13
N ALA A 145 -30.04 25.96 11.72
CA ALA A 145 -29.67 27.10 12.56
C ALA A 145 -29.71 28.43 11.77
N VAL A 146 -29.30 28.42 10.50
CA VAL A 146 -29.41 29.59 9.62
C VAL A 146 -30.87 29.94 9.32
N GLN A 147 -31.73 28.94 9.14
CA GLN A 147 -33.17 29.16 8.94
C GLN A 147 -33.81 29.87 10.12
N ASP A 148 -33.49 29.44 11.34
CA ASP A 148 -34.03 30.06 12.57
C ASP A 148 -33.55 31.51 12.70
N ILE A 149 -32.26 31.77 12.48
CA ILE A 149 -31.69 33.12 12.49
C ILE A 149 -32.36 34.00 11.44
N LEU A 150 -32.53 33.53 10.21
CA LEU A 150 -33.17 34.30 9.15
C LEU A 150 -34.65 34.58 9.43
N THR A 151 -35.35 33.62 10.04
CA THR A 151 -36.75 33.78 10.44
C THR A 151 -36.90 34.91 11.46
N GLU A 152 -36.01 34.95 12.46
CA GLU A 152 -35.98 36.04 13.44
C GLU A 152 -35.66 37.39 12.79
N ARG A 153 -34.63 37.45 11.93
CA ARG A 153 -34.21 38.69 11.25
C ARG A 153 -35.25 39.23 10.30
N PHE A 154 -35.97 38.38 9.58
CA PHE A 154 -37.01 38.84 8.66
C PHE A 154 -38.29 39.29 9.36
N ASN A 155 -38.53 38.88 10.61
CA ASN A 155 -39.73 39.29 11.36
C ASN A 155 -39.76 40.80 11.67
N GLU A 156 -38.62 41.48 11.57
CA GLU A 156 -38.52 42.95 11.66
C GLU A 156 -39.08 43.67 10.42
N PHE A 157 -39.15 42.99 9.28
CA PHE A 157 -39.54 43.57 7.99
C PHE A 157 -40.86 43.03 7.45
N VAL A 158 -41.20 41.78 7.77
CA VAL A 158 -42.41 41.09 7.30
C VAL A 158 -43.07 40.32 8.45
N VAL A 159 -44.39 40.21 8.42
CA VAL A 159 -45.17 39.56 9.50
C VAL A 159 -45.20 38.05 9.30
N ASN A 160 -44.74 37.29 10.29
CA ASN A 160 -44.75 35.83 10.32
C ASN A 160 -44.11 35.19 9.05
N PRO A 161 -42.83 35.51 8.74
CA PRO A 161 -42.13 34.86 7.63
C PRO A 161 -41.98 33.37 7.91
N LYS A 162 -42.19 32.55 6.87
CA LYS A 162 -41.80 31.14 6.89
C LYS A 162 -40.62 30.98 5.96
N VAL A 163 -39.43 30.81 6.54
CA VAL A 163 -38.18 30.70 5.80
C VAL A 163 -37.85 29.22 5.65
N THR A 164 -37.41 28.82 4.46
CA THR A 164 -36.80 27.53 4.19
C THR A 164 -35.42 27.76 3.62
N VAL A 165 -34.42 27.14 4.24
CA VAL A 165 -33.03 27.17 3.78
C VAL A 165 -32.67 25.80 3.24
N VAL A 166 -32.18 25.76 2.00
CA VAL A 166 -31.69 24.53 1.37
C VAL A 166 -30.25 24.72 0.92
N LEU A 167 -29.48 23.65 0.99
CA LEU A 167 -28.12 23.63 0.46
C LEU A 167 -28.20 23.54 -1.07
N ALA A 168 -27.87 24.64 -1.75
CA ALA A 168 -27.98 24.76 -3.21
C ALA A 168 -26.69 24.34 -3.95
N GLY A 169 -25.55 24.38 -3.27
CA GLY A 169 -24.27 23.93 -3.78
C GLY A 169 -23.30 23.67 -2.63
N THR A 170 -22.47 22.66 -2.77
CA THR A 170 -21.49 22.27 -1.75
C THR A 170 -20.10 22.33 -2.31
N ARG A 171 -19.14 22.77 -1.49
CA ARG A 171 -17.73 22.71 -1.87
C ARG A 171 -17.22 21.27 -1.81
N PRO A 172 -16.30 20.87 -2.70
CA PRO A 172 -15.62 19.58 -2.53
C PRO A 172 -14.88 19.54 -1.19
N ALA A 173 -14.95 18.40 -0.52
CA ALA A 173 -14.24 18.14 0.72
C ALA A 173 -12.81 17.65 0.41
N THR A 174 -11.82 18.29 1.03
CA THR A 174 -10.43 17.85 0.95
C THR A 174 -10.16 16.82 2.03
N ILE A 175 -9.97 15.57 1.64
CA ILE A 175 -9.71 14.43 2.53
C ILE A 175 -8.27 13.98 2.36
N THR A 176 -7.58 13.72 3.47
CA THR A 176 -6.24 13.11 3.43
C THR A 176 -6.38 11.59 3.54
N ILE A 177 -5.78 10.83 2.63
CA ILE A 177 -5.79 9.37 2.67
C ILE A 177 -4.36 8.87 2.80
N THR A 178 -4.10 7.99 3.77
CA THR A 178 -2.75 7.48 4.05
C THR A 178 -2.77 6.07 4.62
N GLY A 179 -1.58 5.49 4.84
CA GLY A 179 -1.39 4.11 5.27
C GLY A 179 -1.35 3.13 4.10
N GLU A 180 -1.89 1.94 4.31
CA GLU A 180 -1.87 0.81 3.37
C GLU A 180 -2.90 0.95 2.25
N VAL A 181 -2.72 1.98 1.42
CA VAL A 181 -3.51 2.27 0.22
C VAL A 181 -2.58 2.40 -0.99
N VAL A 182 -3.10 2.14 -2.20
CA VAL A 182 -2.27 2.19 -3.43
C VAL A 182 -1.68 3.57 -3.68
N ARG A 183 -2.49 4.62 -3.47
CA ARG A 183 -2.09 6.01 -3.69
C ARG A 183 -2.43 6.84 -2.45
N PRO A 184 -1.50 6.97 -1.50
CA PRO A 184 -1.68 7.91 -0.41
C PRO A 184 -1.59 9.36 -0.93
N GLY A 185 -2.39 10.27 -0.38
CA GLY A 185 -2.40 11.66 -0.80
C GLY A 185 -3.63 12.45 -0.38
N TYR A 186 -3.78 13.65 -0.95
CA TYR A 186 -4.94 14.52 -0.75
C TYR A 186 -5.96 14.31 -1.86
N TYR A 187 -7.21 14.13 -1.49
CA TYR A 187 -8.31 13.82 -2.38
C TYR A 187 -9.43 14.86 -2.25
N SER A 188 -9.94 15.30 -3.39
CA SER A 188 -11.10 16.18 -3.48
C SER A 188 -12.33 15.31 -3.76
N LEU A 189 -13.18 15.12 -2.76
CA LEU A 189 -14.35 14.25 -2.83
C LEU A 189 -15.64 15.06 -2.68
N ALA A 190 -16.76 14.47 -3.10
CA ALA A 190 -18.06 15.05 -2.80
C ALA A 190 -18.24 15.12 -1.27
N PRO A 191 -18.71 16.23 -0.71
CA PRO A 191 -18.94 16.32 0.72
C PRO A 191 -19.97 15.29 1.19
N GLY A 192 -19.74 14.73 2.37
CA GLY A 192 -20.54 13.64 2.90
C GLY A 192 -20.29 12.28 2.23
N SER A 193 -19.21 12.16 1.45
CA SER A 193 -18.73 10.87 0.91
C SER A 193 -18.43 9.89 2.04
N GLN A 194 -18.68 8.61 1.81
CA GLN A 194 -18.31 7.55 2.75
C GLN A 194 -16.83 7.18 2.62
N VAL A 195 -16.30 6.51 3.65
CA VAL A 195 -14.92 5.98 3.68
C VAL A 195 -14.63 5.10 2.47
N ILE A 196 -15.58 4.29 2.03
CA ILE A 196 -15.44 3.41 0.86
C ILE A 196 -15.12 4.20 -0.42
N ALA A 197 -15.84 5.30 -0.66
CA ALA A 197 -15.60 6.14 -1.83
C ALA A 197 -14.20 6.76 -1.79
N ALA A 198 -13.72 7.12 -0.60
CA ALA A 198 -12.35 7.60 -0.42
C ALA A 198 -11.32 6.50 -0.75
N LEU A 199 -11.49 5.29 -0.22
CA LEU A 199 -10.58 4.17 -0.50
C LEU A 199 -10.57 3.82 -2.01
N GLN A 200 -11.74 3.81 -2.66
CA GLN A 200 -11.83 3.58 -4.10
C GLN A 200 -11.11 4.67 -4.91
N ALA A 201 -11.24 5.94 -4.52
CA ALA A 201 -10.50 7.03 -5.14
C ALA A 201 -8.97 6.87 -4.98
N ALA A 202 -8.53 6.38 -3.81
CA ALA A 202 -7.14 6.03 -3.54
C ALA A 202 -6.63 4.81 -4.35
N GLY A 203 -7.51 4.11 -5.08
CA GLY A 203 -7.18 2.91 -5.84
C GLY A 203 -7.33 1.61 -5.05
N GLY A 204 -7.97 1.67 -3.88
CA GLY A 204 -8.15 0.55 -2.95
C GLY A 204 -7.03 0.43 -1.92
N VAL A 205 -7.21 -0.52 -1.00
CA VAL A 205 -6.19 -0.95 -0.04
C VAL A 205 -5.16 -1.85 -0.71
N THR A 206 -3.94 -1.84 -0.20
CA THR A 206 -2.90 -2.80 -0.59
C THR A 206 -3.22 -4.18 -0.02
N ASN A 207 -2.49 -5.22 -0.46
CA ASN A 207 -2.66 -6.58 0.08
C ASN A 207 -2.26 -6.71 1.56
N THR A 208 -1.58 -5.70 2.09
CA THR A 208 -1.14 -5.58 3.47
C THR A 208 -2.04 -4.65 4.30
N GLY A 209 -3.11 -4.09 3.73
CA GLY A 209 -4.06 -3.25 4.46
C GLY A 209 -5.07 -4.06 5.28
N ASP A 210 -5.34 -3.60 6.52
CA ASP A 210 -6.38 -4.17 7.39
C ASP A 210 -7.69 -3.38 7.29
N LEU A 211 -8.70 -4.00 6.68
CA LEU A 211 -10.04 -3.40 6.55
C LEU A 211 -10.86 -3.41 7.85
N ARG A 212 -10.42 -4.10 8.92
CA ARG A 212 -11.09 -4.07 10.23
C ARG A 212 -10.75 -2.81 11.04
N THR A 213 -9.61 -2.20 10.73
CA THR A 213 -9.02 -1.11 11.51
C THR A 213 -8.76 0.13 10.64
N VAL A 214 -9.78 0.56 9.89
CA VAL A 214 -9.69 1.83 9.15
C VAL A 214 -10.01 2.97 10.11
N VAL A 215 -9.13 3.95 10.24
CA VAL A 215 -9.30 5.05 11.20
C VAL A 215 -9.63 6.34 10.46
N VAL A 216 -10.72 7.00 10.86
CA VAL A 216 -11.06 8.36 10.43
C VAL A 216 -10.67 9.31 11.55
N ARG A 217 -9.82 10.28 11.21
CA ARG A 217 -9.37 11.36 12.08
C ARG A 217 -10.03 12.65 11.67
N ARG A 218 -10.69 13.32 12.61
CA ARG A 218 -11.36 14.60 12.42
C ARG A 218 -10.85 15.61 13.42
N ARG A 219 -10.48 16.81 12.97
CA ARG A 219 -10.17 17.89 13.90
C ARG A 219 -11.47 18.40 14.54
N SER A 220 -11.50 18.47 15.86
CA SER A 220 -12.64 19.05 16.58
C SER A 220 -12.83 20.52 16.22
N PRO A 221 -14.07 21.06 16.22
CA PRO A 221 -14.34 22.48 16.00
C PRO A 221 -13.57 23.42 16.94
N ASP A 222 -13.21 22.95 18.14
CA ASP A 222 -12.40 23.69 19.12
C ASP A 222 -10.91 23.81 18.73
N GLY A 223 -10.46 23.09 17.69
CA GLY A 223 -9.10 23.08 17.18
C GLY A 223 -8.07 22.38 18.07
N ASN A 224 -8.45 21.93 19.26
CA ASN A 224 -7.57 21.43 20.33
C ASN A 224 -7.58 19.90 20.45
N SER A 225 -8.55 19.22 19.84
CA SER A 225 -8.63 17.76 19.87
C SER A 225 -8.77 17.15 18.48
N ILE A 226 -8.25 15.93 18.32
CA ILE A 226 -8.46 15.08 17.15
C ILE A 226 -9.40 13.96 17.60
N LEU A 227 -10.58 13.91 16.98
CA LEU A 227 -11.52 12.82 17.12
C LEU A 227 -11.04 11.67 16.23
N GLU A 228 -10.95 10.47 16.79
CA GLU A 228 -10.62 9.26 16.04
C GLU A 228 -11.81 8.30 16.11
N GLN A 229 -12.23 7.80 14.96
CA GLN A 229 -13.25 6.77 14.84
C GLN A 229 -12.72 5.62 14.00
N GLN A 230 -12.75 4.41 14.57
CA GLN A 230 -12.43 3.20 13.84
C GLN A 230 -13.66 2.70 13.08
N VAL A 231 -13.42 2.19 11.88
CA VAL A 231 -14.40 1.70 10.93
C VAL A 231 -13.99 0.30 10.49
N ASP A 232 -14.91 -0.64 10.64
CA ASP A 232 -14.76 -1.99 10.14
C ASP A 232 -15.47 -2.11 8.79
N LEU A 233 -14.67 -2.31 7.74
CA LEU A 233 -15.14 -2.56 6.38
C LEU A 233 -15.03 -4.04 5.99
N PHE A 234 -14.38 -4.87 6.81
CA PHE A 234 -14.16 -6.29 6.54
C PHE A 234 -15.39 -7.12 6.92
N ASN A 235 -15.90 -6.97 8.14
CA ASN A 235 -17.02 -7.78 8.62
C ASN A 235 -18.29 -7.59 7.77
N PRO A 236 -18.66 -6.36 7.34
CA PRO A 236 -19.76 -6.16 6.41
C PRO A 236 -19.55 -6.82 5.05
N LEU A 237 -18.31 -6.79 4.53
CA LEU A 237 -17.94 -7.46 3.29
C LEU A 237 -18.03 -8.99 3.41
N GLN A 238 -17.60 -9.56 4.54
CA GLN A 238 -17.61 -11.00 4.79
C GLN A 238 -19.01 -11.56 5.04
N ASN A 239 -19.82 -10.84 5.82
CA ASN A 239 -21.12 -11.33 6.29
C ASN A 239 -22.31 -10.80 5.48
N ALA A 240 -22.05 -9.99 4.44
CA ALA A 240 -23.07 -9.27 3.68
C ALA A 240 -24.01 -8.43 4.57
N SER A 241 -23.45 -7.77 5.60
CA SER A 241 -24.21 -6.88 6.48
C SER A 241 -24.18 -5.43 5.99
N ALA A 242 -25.12 -4.61 6.46
CA ALA A 242 -25.08 -3.18 6.20
C ALA A 242 -23.79 -2.57 6.78
N LEU A 243 -23.27 -1.57 6.07
CA LEU A 243 -22.21 -0.71 6.59
C LEU A 243 -22.80 0.22 7.66
N PRO A 244 -22.01 0.67 8.64
CA PRO A 244 -22.43 1.74 9.53
C PRO A 244 -22.81 2.99 8.73
N ASP A 245 -24.07 3.45 8.86
CA ASP A 245 -24.64 4.59 8.11
C ASP A 245 -24.15 5.96 8.62
N ASP A 246 -23.39 5.99 9.70
CA ASP A 246 -23.14 7.16 10.54
C ASP A 246 -21.85 7.92 10.22
N LEU A 247 -20.91 7.33 9.46
CA LEU A 247 -19.63 7.97 9.20
C LEU A 247 -19.47 8.55 7.79
N ARG A 248 -19.96 9.79 7.65
CA ARG A 248 -19.70 10.64 6.49
C ARG A 248 -18.43 11.45 6.67
N LEU A 249 -17.60 11.47 5.64
CA LEU A 249 -16.38 12.28 5.60
C LEU A 249 -16.71 13.76 5.39
N ARG A 250 -15.99 14.59 6.15
CA ARG A 250 -16.05 16.05 6.10
C ARG A 250 -14.72 16.62 5.63
N ASP A 251 -14.78 17.86 5.17
CA ASP A 251 -13.60 18.61 4.75
C ASP A 251 -12.56 18.66 5.89
N GLY A 252 -11.32 18.30 5.57
CA GLY A 252 -10.22 18.22 6.52
C GLY A 252 -10.08 16.88 7.26
N ASP A 253 -10.98 15.91 7.06
CA ASP A 253 -10.82 14.57 7.64
C ASP A 253 -9.60 13.85 7.04
N ALA A 254 -9.01 12.95 7.83
CA ALA A 254 -7.96 12.04 7.38
C ALA A 254 -8.38 10.58 7.57
N VAL A 255 -8.30 9.79 6.50
CA VAL A 255 -8.54 8.35 6.49
C VAL A 255 -7.21 7.62 6.51
N VAL A 256 -7.01 6.75 7.50
CA VAL A 256 -5.78 5.98 7.70
C VAL A 256 -6.14 4.49 7.62
N VAL A 257 -5.52 3.78 6.69
CA VAL A 257 -5.60 2.31 6.64
C VAL A 257 -4.37 1.73 7.31
N LEU A 258 -4.58 1.00 8.41
CA LEU A 258 -3.47 0.37 9.12
C LEU A 258 -2.99 -0.90 8.41
N LYS A 259 -1.76 -1.28 8.73
CA LYS A 259 -1.16 -2.51 8.24
C LYS A 259 -1.70 -3.72 8.98
N LEU A 260 -2.02 -4.76 8.22
CA LEU A 260 -2.42 -6.06 8.73
C LEU A 260 -1.26 -6.71 9.48
N GLU A 261 -1.48 -6.97 10.77
CA GLU A 261 -0.49 -7.65 11.61
C GLU A 261 -0.39 -9.13 11.25
N THR A 262 0.82 -9.58 10.91
CA THR A 262 1.09 -10.97 10.55
C THR A 262 1.15 -11.83 11.81
N GLY A 263 0.01 -12.43 12.20
CA GLY A 263 -0.06 -13.37 13.33
C GLY A 263 -1.39 -13.38 14.09
N THR A 264 -2.15 -12.28 14.04
CA THR A 264 -3.49 -12.12 14.63
C THR A 264 -4.62 -12.27 13.59
N ALA A 265 -4.25 -12.54 12.35
CA ALA A 265 -5.11 -12.54 11.16
C ALA A 265 -5.82 -13.87 10.90
N THR A 266 -6.00 -14.74 11.90
CA THR A 266 -6.57 -16.09 11.70
C THR A 266 -7.99 -16.06 11.13
N ASP A 267 -8.73 -14.98 11.38
CA ASP A 267 -10.09 -14.74 10.89
C ASP A 267 -10.16 -13.70 9.74
N TYR A 268 -9.01 -13.26 9.23
CA TYR A 268 -8.96 -12.27 8.15
C TYR A 268 -8.74 -12.96 6.80
N ASP A 269 -9.82 -13.06 6.02
CA ASP A 269 -9.75 -13.63 4.67
C ASP A 269 -9.15 -12.62 3.67
N GLN A 270 -7.82 -12.66 3.54
CA GLN A 270 -7.08 -11.84 2.58
C GLN A 270 -7.51 -12.10 1.13
N THR A 271 -8.00 -13.30 0.80
CA THR A 271 -8.42 -13.63 -0.56
C THR A 271 -9.73 -12.94 -0.90
N LEU A 272 -10.67 -12.91 0.04
CA LEU A 272 -11.91 -12.14 -0.08
C LEU A 272 -11.61 -10.65 -0.28
N VAL A 273 -10.73 -10.08 0.56
CA VAL A 273 -10.36 -8.66 0.49
C VAL A 273 -9.70 -8.34 -0.86
N ALA A 274 -8.71 -9.13 -1.27
CA ALA A 274 -8.00 -8.93 -2.53
C ALA A 274 -8.91 -8.96 -3.78
N ARG A 275 -10.03 -9.69 -3.72
CA ARG A 275 -11.01 -9.78 -4.82
C ARG A 275 -12.13 -8.76 -4.72
N SER A 276 -12.18 -7.98 -3.65
CA SER A 276 -13.21 -6.97 -3.42
C SER A 276 -12.94 -5.68 -4.20
N THR A 277 -13.96 -4.83 -4.30
CA THR A 277 -13.82 -3.47 -4.86
C THR A 277 -13.12 -2.50 -3.92
N LEU A 278 -12.75 -2.93 -2.70
CA LEU A 278 -12.05 -2.13 -1.71
C LEU A 278 -10.54 -2.31 -1.76
N ALA A 279 -10.04 -3.36 -2.42
CA ALA A 279 -8.62 -3.58 -2.65
C ALA A 279 -8.20 -3.10 -4.05
N GLN A 280 -6.90 -2.99 -4.24
CA GLN A 280 -6.36 -2.74 -5.58
C GLN A 280 -6.79 -3.82 -6.57
N PRO A 281 -7.17 -3.48 -7.81
CA PRO A 281 -7.72 -4.45 -8.74
C PRO A 281 -6.65 -5.36 -9.38
N THR A 282 -5.40 -4.90 -9.42
CA THR A 282 -4.30 -5.58 -10.10
C THR A 282 -3.04 -5.61 -9.26
N LEU A 283 -2.26 -6.67 -9.41
CA LEU A 283 -0.90 -6.82 -8.91
C LEU A 283 0.08 -6.62 -10.05
N THR A 284 1.15 -5.89 -9.80
CA THR A 284 2.26 -5.74 -10.72
C THR A 284 3.44 -6.54 -10.20
N ILE A 285 3.70 -7.69 -10.83
CA ILE A 285 4.86 -8.52 -10.52
C ILE A 285 5.98 -8.27 -11.52
N ARG A 286 7.22 -8.43 -11.09
CA ARG A 286 8.39 -8.29 -11.95
C ARG A 286 8.87 -9.66 -12.36
N VAL A 287 9.16 -9.84 -13.64
CA VAL A 287 9.57 -11.14 -14.17
C VAL A 287 10.91 -11.04 -14.85
N LEU A 288 11.78 -11.99 -14.50
CA LEU A 288 13.06 -12.24 -15.13
C LEU A 288 13.10 -13.69 -15.62
N SER A 289 12.85 -13.89 -16.92
CA SER A 289 12.85 -15.19 -17.57
C SER A 289 14.04 -15.33 -18.51
N TYR A 290 15.02 -16.14 -18.10
CA TYR A 290 16.21 -16.42 -18.90
C TYR A 290 16.00 -17.32 -20.13
N PRO A 291 15.05 -18.29 -20.13
CA PRO A 291 14.73 -19.08 -21.32
C PRO A 291 14.21 -18.19 -22.46
N THR A 292 13.19 -17.38 -22.16
CA THR A 292 12.53 -16.53 -23.17
C THR A 292 13.21 -15.17 -23.36
N GLY A 293 14.19 -14.81 -22.52
CA GLY A 293 14.80 -13.47 -22.49
C GLY A 293 13.84 -12.36 -22.04
N ARG A 294 12.68 -12.71 -21.49
CA ARG A 294 11.65 -11.74 -21.06
C ARG A 294 12.06 -11.10 -19.74
N ILE A 295 12.15 -9.78 -19.74
CA ILE A 295 12.33 -8.95 -18.55
C ILE A 295 11.25 -7.88 -18.56
N GLY A 296 10.50 -7.74 -17.48
CA GLY A 296 9.52 -6.68 -17.35
C GLY A 296 8.40 -7.00 -16.38
N ASN A 297 7.36 -6.17 -16.43
CA ASN A 297 6.23 -6.27 -15.53
C ASN A 297 5.18 -7.24 -16.10
N LEU A 298 4.53 -7.97 -15.22
CA LEU A 298 3.37 -8.78 -15.51
C LEU A 298 2.24 -8.33 -14.58
N ASN A 299 1.16 -7.83 -15.17
CA ASN A 299 -0.02 -7.39 -14.44
C ASN A 299 -1.00 -8.57 -14.33
N LEU A 300 -1.41 -8.87 -13.10
CA LEU A 300 -2.36 -9.92 -12.78
C LEU A 300 -3.53 -9.35 -12.00
N PRO A 301 -4.72 -9.96 -12.04
CA PRO A 301 -5.78 -9.62 -11.10
C PRO A 301 -5.30 -9.75 -9.65
N ASN A 302 -5.85 -8.93 -8.76
CA ASN A 302 -5.56 -9.10 -7.34
C ASN A 302 -6.17 -10.40 -6.78
N GLY A 303 -5.47 -11.00 -5.82
CA GLY A 303 -5.74 -12.35 -5.32
C GLY A 303 -5.24 -13.46 -6.25
N SER A 304 -4.45 -13.12 -7.29
CA SER A 304 -3.75 -14.11 -8.11
C SER A 304 -2.69 -14.89 -7.33
N THR A 305 -2.49 -16.12 -7.76
CA THR A 305 -1.53 -17.07 -7.19
C THR A 305 -0.41 -17.36 -8.19
N PHE A 306 0.60 -18.10 -7.76
CA PHE A 306 1.76 -18.41 -8.59
C PHE A 306 1.39 -19.13 -9.91
N ILE A 307 0.36 -19.98 -9.92
CA ILE A 307 -0.12 -20.63 -11.16
C ILE A 307 -0.66 -19.61 -12.17
N ASP A 308 -1.30 -18.54 -11.73
CA ASP A 308 -1.83 -17.49 -12.60
C ASP A 308 -0.68 -16.73 -13.29
N ALA A 309 0.40 -16.45 -12.54
CA ALA A 309 1.61 -15.92 -13.12
C ALA A 309 2.26 -16.89 -14.10
N LEU A 310 2.38 -18.17 -13.73
CA LEU A 310 3.04 -19.18 -14.56
C LEU A 310 2.31 -19.41 -15.88
N THR A 311 0.98 -19.45 -15.86
CA THR A 311 0.14 -19.59 -17.05
C THR A 311 0.19 -18.34 -17.93
N SER A 312 0.21 -17.14 -17.34
CA SER A 312 0.38 -15.89 -18.09
C SER A 312 1.79 -15.74 -18.70
N LEU A 313 2.80 -16.28 -18.04
CA LEU A 313 4.17 -16.32 -18.56
C LEU A 313 4.36 -17.36 -19.65
N ALA A 314 3.60 -18.46 -19.59
CA ALA A 314 3.68 -19.60 -20.49
C ALA A 314 5.14 -20.01 -20.81
N PRO A 315 5.97 -20.31 -19.80
CA PRO A 315 7.37 -20.64 -20.03
C PRO A 315 7.51 -21.93 -20.85
N SER A 316 8.54 -22.00 -21.70
CA SER A 316 8.89 -23.22 -22.43
C SER A 316 9.12 -24.36 -21.43
N LEU A 317 8.36 -25.45 -21.59
CA LEU A 317 8.46 -26.63 -20.72
C LEU A 317 9.82 -27.35 -20.87
N GLU A 318 10.51 -27.12 -21.98
CA GLU A 318 11.80 -27.72 -22.31
C GLU A 318 12.98 -26.84 -21.88
N GLU A 319 12.88 -25.53 -22.15
CA GLU A 319 13.98 -24.60 -21.90
C GLU A 319 13.99 -24.01 -20.49
N ALA A 320 12.84 -23.97 -19.80
CA ALA A 320 12.73 -23.40 -18.46
C ALA A 320 13.02 -24.42 -17.35
N ASN A 321 13.71 -23.97 -16.30
CA ASN A 321 13.86 -24.76 -15.09
C ASN A 321 12.59 -24.66 -14.22
N LEU A 322 11.59 -25.48 -14.52
CA LEU A 322 10.34 -25.52 -13.76
C LEU A 322 10.45 -26.25 -12.41
N ARG A 323 11.58 -26.90 -12.12
CA ARG A 323 11.79 -27.57 -10.82
C ARG A 323 12.15 -26.60 -9.72
N GLU A 324 12.70 -25.44 -10.09
CA GLU A 324 13.20 -24.42 -9.18
C GLU A 324 13.00 -23.04 -9.81
N ILE A 325 11.85 -22.44 -9.50
CA ILE A 325 11.54 -21.04 -9.83
C ILE A 325 11.68 -20.25 -8.54
N ALA A 326 12.41 -19.14 -8.56
CA ALA A 326 12.55 -18.29 -7.39
C ALA A 326 11.47 -17.21 -7.41
N VAL A 327 10.74 -17.09 -6.31
CA VAL A 327 9.86 -15.96 -6.02
C VAL A 327 10.51 -15.16 -4.90
N MET A 328 10.82 -13.90 -5.16
CA MET A 328 11.50 -13.01 -4.22
C MET A 328 10.53 -11.93 -3.78
N ARG A 329 10.40 -11.76 -2.47
CA ARG A 329 9.50 -10.80 -1.83
C ARG A 329 10.29 -9.94 -0.85
N PHE A 330 10.13 -8.63 -0.90
CA PHE A 330 10.73 -7.74 0.09
C PHE A 330 9.87 -7.73 1.36
N ASP A 331 10.49 -8.03 2.50
CA ASP A 331 9.89 -7.88 3.82
C ASP A 331 10.33 -6.52 4.39
N PRO A 332 9.44 -5.50 4.42
CA PRO A 332 9.79 -4.17 4.89
C PRO A 332 10.05 -4.11 6.39
N GLU A 333 9.53 -5.06 7.19
CA GLU A 333 9.74 -5.07 8.64
C GLU A 333 11.13 -5.58 8.98
N ARG A 334 11.57 -6.62 8.26
CA ARG A 334 12.91 -7.20 8.42
C ARG A 334 13.97 -6.49 7.58
N GLY A 335 13.55 -5.64 6.63
CA GLY A 335 14.45 -4.98 5.67
C GLY A 335 15.20 -5.97 4.77
N GLN A 336 14.62 -7.14 4.52
CA GLN A 336 15.28 -8.26 3.83
C GLN A 336 14.42 -8.81 2.71
N VAL A 337 15.06 -9.44 1.71
CA VAL A 337 14.36 -10.15 0.65
C VAL A 337 14.22 -11.61 1.04
N VAL A 338 12.97 -12.07 1.18
CA VAL A 338 12.63 -13.47 1.36
C VAL A 338 12.54 -14.13 -0.01
N THR A 339 13.34 -15.18 -0.23
CA THR A 339 13.31 -15.94 -1.49
C THR A 339 12.69 -17.30 -1.24
N GLN A 340 11.58 -17.58 -1.91
CA GLN A 340 10.92 -18.88 -1.90
C GLN A 340 11.19 -19.61 -3.21
N LYS A 341 11.67 -20.86 -3.10
CA LYS A 341 11.87 -21.73 -4.26
C LYS A 341 10.62 -22.57 -4.48
N ILE A 342 10.00 -22.39 -5.63
CA ILE A 342 8.75 -23.03 -6.02
C ILE A 342 9.00 -24.06 -7.11
N ASN A 343 8.43 -25.25 -6.95
CA ASN A 343 8.42 -26.26 -8.00
C ASN A 343 7.22 -26.03 -8.93
N GLY A 344 7.41 -25.21 -9.96
CA GLY A 344 6.37 -24.90 -10.95
C GLY A 344 5.81 -26.13 -11.66
N LYS A 345 6.61 -27.20 -11.85
CA LYS A 345 6.08 -28.46 -12.43
C LYS A 345 5.04 -29.10 -11.51
N ARG A 346 5.25 -29.08 -10.20
CA ARG A 346 4.27 -29.60 -9.22
C ARG A 346 3.00 -28.74 -9.17
N VAL A 347 3.15 -27.42 -9.28
CA VAL A 347 2.00 -26.49 -9.37
C VAL A 347 1.12 -26.83 -10.57
N LEU A 348 1.71 -27.03 -11.76
CA LEU A 348 0.97 -27.42 -12.97
C LEU A 348 0.29 -28.79 -12.87
N LEU A 349 0.78 -29.66 -11.98
CA LEU A 349 0.18 -30.96 -11.67
C LEU A 349 -0.87 -30.89 -10.54
N GLY A 350 -1.19 -29.69 -10.05
CA GLY A 350 -2.24 -29.47 -9.04
C GLY A 350 -1.77 -29.48 -7.58
N ASP A 351 -0.46 -29.43 -7.31
CA ASP A 351 0.05 -29.35 -5.94
C ASP A 351 -0.14 -27.95 -5.34
N ILE A 352 -1.18 -27.81 -4.53
CA ILE A 352 -1.55 -26.56 -3.86
C ILE A 352 -0.48 -26.06 -2.88
N SER A 353 0.35 -26.94 -2.31
CA SER A 353 1.40 -26.54 -1.34
C SER A 353 2.50 -25.68 -1.98
N GLN A 354 2.60 -25.76 -3.30
CA GLN A 354 3.54 -24.97 -4.11
C GLN A 354 2.87 -23.74 -4.72
N ASN A 355 1.53 -23.66 -4.72
CA ASN A 355 0.80 -22.56 -5.33
C ASN A 355 0.58 -21.42 -4.32
N ILE A 356 1.62 -20.63 -4.10
CA ILE A 356 1.57 -19.52 -3.14
C ILE A 356 0.72 -18.35 -3.66
N PRO A 357 0.07 -17.58 -2.77
CA PRO A 357 -0.52 -16.30 -3.12
C PRO A 357 0.58 -15.29 -3.46
N LEU A 358 0.39 -14.55 -4.55
CA LEU A 358 1.31 -13.49 -4.97
C LEU A 358 0.98 -12.20 -4.25
N GLN A 359 2.00 -11.38 -4.04
CA GLN A 359 1.87 -10.02 -3.55
C GLN A 359 2.36 -9.05 -4.62
N ASP A 360 1.94 -7.80 -4.47
CA ASP A 360 2.39 -6.73 -5.33
C ASP A 360 3.91 -6.58 -5.21
N GLU A 361 4.57 -6.26 -6.32
CA GLU A 361 6.03 -6.12 -6.43
C GLU A 361 6.84 -7.40 -6.17
N ASP A 362 6.21 -8.58 -6.08
CA ASP A 362 6.93 -9.86 -6.11
C ASP A 362 7.78 -9.98 -7.39
N VAL A 363 8.98 -10.56 -7.24
CA VAL A 363 9.89 -10.82 -8.36
C VAL A 363 9.94 -12.32 -8.64
N ILE A 364 9.56 -12.72 -9.85
CA ILE A 364 9.65 -14.11 -10.32
C ILE A 364 10.86 -14.26 -11.24
N VAL A 365 11.76 -15.17 -10.86
CA VAL A 365 12.97 -15.49 -11.63
C VAL A 365 12.90 -16.92 -12.14
N VAL A 366 12.87 -17.06 -13.46
CA VAL A 366 12.82 -18.35 -14.15
C VAL A 366 14.16 -18.61 -14.84
N GLY A 367 14.92 -19.57 -14.32
CA GLY A 367 16.20 -20.00 -14.90
C GLY A 367 16.05 -20.90 -16.13
N ARG A 368 17.17 -21.12 -16.84
CA ARG A 368 17.26 -22.13 -17.91
C ARG A 368 17.39 -23.55 -17.36
N SER A 369 16.77 -24.52 -18.03
CA SER A 369 16.95 -25.94 -17.79
C SER A 369 18.40 -26.36 -18.03
N LEU A 370 18.84 -27.47 -17.42
CA LEU A 370 20.20 -27.98 -17.65
C LEU A 370 20.43 -28.31 -19.12
N LEU A 371 19.44 -28.91 -19.78
CA LEU A 371 19.52 -29.24 -21.20
C LEU A 371 19.71 -27.98 -22.06
N ALA A 372 18.91 -26.93 -21.83
CA ALA A 372 19.04 -25.67 -22.55
C ALA A 372 20.38 -24.96 -22.31
N LYS A 373 20.96 -25.07 -21.11
CA LYS A 373 22.32 -24.54 -20.83
C LYS A 373 23.37 -25.28 -21.65
N VAL A 374 23.28 -26.61 -21.75
CA VAL A 374 24.21 -27.44 -22.53
C VAL A 374 24.05 -27.20 -24.03
N GLU A 375 22.82 -27.15 -24.54
CA GLU A 375 22.54 -26.85 -25.95
C GLU A 375 23.07 -25.46 -26.34
N TYR A 376 22.82 -24.45 -25.50
CA TYR A 376 23.39 -23.12 -25.69
C TYR A 376 24.92 -23.17 -25.76
N ALA A 377 25.58 -23.85 -24.82
CA ALA A 377 27.04 -23.99 -24.82
C ALA A 377 27.58 -24.74 -26.05
N LEU A 378 26.90 -25.81 -26.49
CA LEU A 378 27.26 -26.54 -27.70
C LEU A 378 27.19 -25.65 -28.93
N SER A 379 26.17 -24.78 -29.03
CA SER A 379 26.04 -23.83 -30.14
C SER A 379 27.24 -22.88 -30.25
N PHE A 380 27.91 -22.49 -29.15
CA PHE A 380 29.12 -21.67 -29.24
C PHE A 380 30.30 -22.43 -29.82
N ILE A 381 30.44 -23.69 -29.46
CA ILE A 381 31.54 -24.55 -29.94
C ILE A 381 31.34 -24.88 -31.42
N THR A 382 30.10 -25.09 -31.87
CA THR A 382 29.80 -25.52 -33.23
C THR A 382 29.64 -24.39 -34.25
N ARG A 383 29.33 -23.15 -33.81
CA ARG A 383 29.26 -21.95 -34.68
C ARG A 383 30.40 -21.79 -35.71
N PRO A 384 31.69 -21.86 -35.32
CA PRO A 384 32.79 -21.75 -36.30
C PRO A 384 32.85 -22.91 -37.29
N PHE A 385 32.28 -24.08 -36.95
CA PHE A 385 32.26 -25.26 -37.80
C PHE A 385 31.05 -25.29 -38.74
N SER A 386 29.90 -24.73 -38.36
CA SER A 386 28.77 -24.53 -39.28
C SER A 386 29.11 -23.52 -40.38
N ASP A 387 29.92 -22.52 -40.07
CA ASP A 387 30.43 -21.56 -41.04
C ASP A 387 31.49 -22.16 -41.97
N PHE A 388 32.12 -23.29 -41.60
CA PHE A 388 33.11 -23.98 -42.43
C PHE A 388 32.49 -24.63 -43.69
N LEU A 389 31.21 -25.01 -43.64
CA LEU A 389 30.47 -25.45 -44.83
C LEU A 389 30.08 -24.28 -45.73
N GLY A 390 29.84 -23.08 -45.16
CA GLY A 390 29.71 -21.83 -45.91
C GLY A 390 31.04 -21.33 -46.49
N PHE A 391 32.15 -21.55 -45.77
CA PHE A 391 33.52 -21.25 -46.19
C PHE A 391 33.93 -22.06 -47.43
N ARG A 392 33.53 -23.34 -47.53
CA ARG A 392 33.77 -24.10 -48.77
C ARG A 392 33.01 -23.50 -49.96
N ASN A 393 31.74 -23.15 -49.78
CA ASN A 393 30.93 -22.51 -50.84
C ASN A 393 31.43 -21.09 -51.20
N PHE A 394 32.09 -20.39 -50.27
CA PHE A 394 32.77 -19.12 -50.54
C PHE A 394 34.00 -19.30 -51.46
N PHE A 395 34.80 -20.36 -51.26
CA PHE A 395 35.92 -20.69 -52.15
C PHE A 395 35.48 -21.29 -53.49
N ASP A 396 34.41 -22.08 -53.51
CA ASP A 396 33.84 -22.64 -54.75
C ASP A 396 33.31 -21.50 -55.68
N ASN A 397 32.71 -20.44 -55.13
CA ASN A 397 32.31 -19.25 -55.90
C ASN A 397 33.47 -18.33 -56.28
N LEU A 398 34.55 -18.30 -55.49
CA LEU A 398 35.76 -17.54 -55.82
C LEU A 398 36.49 -18.17 -57.03
N GLY A 399 36.44 -19.50 -57.15
CA GLY A 399 36.97 -20.24 -58.30
C GLY A 399 36.26 -19.90 -59.62
N ASP A 400 34.94 -19.72 -59.59
CA ASP A 400 34.16 -19.33 -60.78
C ASP A 400 34.39 -17.87 -61.20
N VAL A 401 34.71 -16.96 -60.28
CA VAL A 401 35.00 -15.54 -60.57
C VAL A 401 36.40 -15.33 -61.17
N PHE A 402 37.37 -16.19 -60.83
CA PHE A 402 38.75 -16.11 -61.36
C PHE A 402 39.05 -17.14 -62.46
N GLY A 403 38.14 -18.08 -62.73
CA GLY A 403 38.29 -19.14 -63.74
C GLY A 403 37.78 -18.80 -65.15
N SER A 404 37.21 -17.62 -65.37
CA SER A 404 36.75 -17.16 -66.69
C SER A 404 37.64 -16.02 -67.19
N GLY A 405 38.81 -16.39 -67.70
CA GLY A 405 39.80 -15.46 -68.23
C GLY A 405 40.59 -16.07 -69.38
N ASP A 406 39.99 -15.97 -70.57
CA ASP A 406 40.62 -15.89 -71.90
C ASP A 406 41.39 -17.12 -72.45
N ASP A 407 40.89 -17.67 -73.56
CA ASP A 407 41.70 -17.68 -74.77
C ASP A 407 40.79 -17.69 -76.01
N SER A 408 40.74 -16.52 -76.64
CA SER A 408 40.26 -16.28 -77.99
C SER A 408 41.42 -16.49 -78.99
N SER A 409 41.12 -17.12 -80.15
CA SER A 409 41.91 -17.24 -81.40
C SER A 409 41.91 -18.71 -81.86
N GLY A 410 41.30 -19.13 -82.96
CA GLY A 410 41.30 -18.53 -84.28
C GLY A 410 41.92 -19.55 -85.24
N SER A 411 41.14 -20.18 -86.11
CA SER A 411 41.62 -20.62 -87.43
C SER A 411 40.46 -21.00 -88.35
N ASN A 412 40.64 -20.58 -89.58
CA ASN A 412 39.74 -20.49 -90.71
C ASN A 412 39.82 -21.76 -91.60
N ARG A 413 38.84 -21.89 -92.51
CA ARG A 413 38.77 -22.73 -93.73
C ARG A 413 38.42 -24.22 -93.51
N ASN A 414 37.53 -24.84 -94.28
CA ASN A 414 37.01 -24.55 -95.63
C ASN A 414 35.62 -25.17 -95.81
#